data_AF-A0A1W9PXI4-F1
#
_entry.id   AF-A0A1W9PXI4-F1
#
_cell.length_a   1.000
_cell.length_b   1.000
_cell.length_c   1.000
_cell.angle_alpha   90.00
_cell.angle_beta   90.00
_cell.angle_gamma   90.00
#
_symmetry.space_group_name_H-M   'P 1'
#
loop_
_entity.id
_entity.type
_entity.pdbx_description
1 polymer ?
#
loop_
_entity_poly.entity_id
_entity_poly.type
_entity_poly.pdbx_seq_one_letter_code
_entity_poly.pdbx_strand_id
1 'polypeptide(L)'
;KTLEKVIASPKDYAPSRADVEFAWTYAYRFFFEYPQPYPWHVQHFWEDEEKWSIEKVMSEEGLKKFKKTFGYLAGEKMEWAS
;
A
#
# COMPACT_ATOMS: atom_id res chain seq x y z
N LYS A 1 1.43 -27.21 1.11
CA LYS A 1 0.13 -27.69 1.65
C LYS A 1 -1.07 -26.77 1.34
N THR A 2 -1.04 -25.45 1.53
CA THR A 2 -2.20 -24.59 1.17
C THR A 2 -2.30 -24.33 -0.34
N LEU A 3 -1.18 -24.02 -1.00
CA LEU A 3 -1.15 -23.75 -2.45
C LEU A 3 -1.57 -24.97 -3.29
N GLU A 4 -1.09 -26.17 -2.95
CA GLU A 4 -1.47 -27.42 -3.65
C GLU A 4 -2.98 -27.68 -3.58
N LYS A 5 -3.62 -27.34 -2.46
CA LYS A 5 -5.08 -27.48 -2.28
C LYS A 5 -5.88 -26.47 -3.10
N VAL A 6 -5.41 -25.22 -3.17
CA VAL A 6 -6.03 -24.16 -3.99
C VAL A 6 -5.91 -24.51 -5.47
N ILE A 7 -4.77 -25.02 -5.91
CA ILE A 7 -4.57 -25.45 -7.31
C ILE A 7 -5.48 -26.63 -7.66
N ALA A 8 -5.64 -27.59 -6.74
CA ALA A 8 -6.48 -28.76 -6.97
C ALA A 8 -7.98 -28.43 -7.07
N SER A 9 -8.46 -27.41 -6.34
CA SER A 9 -9.87 -27.01 -6.35
C SER A 9 -10.08 -25.48 -6.31
N PRO A 10 -9.72 -24.72 -7.36
CA PRO A 10 -9.70 -23.25 -7.30
C PRO A 10 -11.05 -22.60 -6.99
N LYS A 11 -12.16 -23.21 -7.42
CA LYS A 11 -13.51 -22.72 -7.15
C LYS A 11 -13.89 -22.81 -5.67
N ASP A 12 -13.42 -23.83 -4.97
CA ASP A 12 -13.73 -24.05 -3.55
C ASP A 12 -12.99 -23.06 -2.64
N TYR A 13 -11.91 -22.46 -3.16
CA TYR A 13 -11.12 -21.42 -2.49
C TYR A 13 -11.34 -20.04 -3.10
N ALA A 14 -12.30 -19.89 -4.01
CA ALA A 14 -12.59 -18.61 -4.63
C ALA A 14 -13.12 -17.65 -3.56
N PRO A 15 -12.61 -16.40 -3.49
CA PRO A 15 -13.15 -15.40 -2.58
C PRO A 15 -14.62 -15.13 -2.91
N SER A 16 -15.41 -14.83 -1.89
CA SER A 16 -16.79 -14.41 -2.11
C SER A 16 -16.81 -13.09 -2.88
N ARG A 17 -17.93 -12.76 -3.51
CA ARG A 17 -18.10 -11.46 -4.16
C ARG A 17 -17.81 -10.29 -3.20
N ALA A 18 -18.24 -10.42 -1.94
CA ALA A 18 -17.99 -9.40 -0.92
C ALA A 18 -16.49 -9.26 -0.61
N ASP A 19 -15.74 -10.36 -0.53
CA ASP A 19 -14.28 -10.31 -0.34
C ASP A 19 -13.59 -9.63 -1.53
N VAL A 20 -14.04 -9.91 -2.75
CA VAL A 20 -13.53 -9.28 -3.97
C VAL A 20 -13.81 -7.77 -3.94
N GLU A 21 -15.04 -7.36 -3.65
CA GLU A 21 -15.42 -5.95 -3.56
C GLU A 21 -14.65 -5.21 -2.44
N PHE A 22 -14.42 -5.88 -1.31
CA PHE A 22 -13.64 -5.33 -0.20
C PHE A 22 -12.16 -5.16 -0.59
N ALA A 23 -11.57 -6.18 -1.23
CA ALA A 23 -10.20 -6.11 -1.73
C ALA A 23 -10.02 -4.99 -2.78
N TRP A 24 -10.99 -4.85 -3.69
CA TRP A 24 -11.01 -3.74 -4.65
C TRP A 24 -11.11 -2.38 -3.97
N THR A 25 -12.00 -2.23 -2.99
CA THR A 25 -12.17 -0.97 -2.24
C THR A 25 -10.89 -0.60 -1.51
N TYR A 26 -10.23 -1.58 -0.88
CA TYR A 26 -8.94 -1.37 -0.23
C TYR A 26 -7.87 -0.94 -1.24
N ALA A 27 -7.70 -1.68 -2.34
CA ALA A 27 -6.70 -1.38 -3.35
C ALA A 27 -6.92 0.01 -3.95
N TYR A 28 -8.17 0.36 -4.26
CA TYR A 28 -8.49 1.67 -4.80
C TYR A 28 -8.12 2.79 -3.82
N ARG A 29 -8.54 2.69 -2.56
CA ARG A 29 -8.20 3.69 -1.54
C ARG A 29 -6.71 3.79 -1.28
N PHE A 30 -5.99 2.68 -1.32
CA PHE A 30 -4.55 2.65 -1.08
C PHE A 30 -3.73 3.24 -2.25
N PHE A 31 -4.13 2.94 -3.49
CA PHE A 31 -3.34 3.36 -4.66
C PHE A 31 -3.76 4.73 -5.21
N PHE A 32 -5.00 5.17 -4.97
CA PHE A 32 -5.55 6.38 -5.59
C PHE A 32 -6.00 7.45 -4.60
N GLU A 33 -6.44 7.08 -3.39
CA GLU A 33 -7.00 8.01 -2.40
C GLU A 33 -6.23 8.00 -1.07
N TYR A 34 -4.98 7.54 -1.05
CA TYR A 34 -4.27 7.37 0.20
C TYR A 34 -3.97 8.75 0.81
N PRO A 35 -4.50 9.06 2.01
CA PRO A 35 -4.54 10.42 2.51
C PRO A 35 -3.18 10.90 3.05
N GLN A 36 -2.22 9.98 3.20
CA GLN A 36 -0.91 10.27 3.76
C GLN A 36 0.12 10.51 2.65
N PRO A 37 1.06 11.45 2.82
CA PRO A 37 2.13 11.66 1.86
C PRO A 37 2.90 10.36 1.63
N TYR A 38 3.00 9.92 0.38
CA TYR A 38 3.82 8.77 -0.01
C TYR A 38 4.67 9.16 -1.23
N PRO A 39 5.96 8.76 -1.29
CA PRO A 39 6.88 9.29 -2.30
C PRO A 39 6.64 8.77 -3.72
N TRP A 40 6.01 7.60 -3.89
CA TRP A 40 5.92 6.94 -5.20
C TRP A 40 4.51 6.47 -5.56
N HIS A 41 4.08 6.76 -6.78
CA HIS A 41 2.79 6.33 -7.31
C HIS A 41 2.99 5.37 -8.48
N VAL A 42 2.17 4.30 -8.53
CA VAL A 42 2.29 3.25 -9.57
C VAL A 42 2.23 3.82 -11.00
N GLN A 43 1.43 4.87 -11.22
CA GLN A 43 1.25 5.49 -12.53
C GLN A 43 2.49 6.24 -13.03
N HIS A 44 3.33 6.75 -12.11
CA HIS A 44 4.45 7.65 -12.40
C HIS A 44 5.72 7.22 -11.64
N PHE A 45 5.88 5.92 -11.37
CA PHE A 45 6.87 5.42 -10.41
C PHE A 45 8.29 5.91 -10.72
N TRP A 46 8.71 5.86 -12.00
CA TRP A 46 10.06 6.26 -12.40
C TRP A 46 10.30 7.77 -12.23
N GLU A 47 9.32 8.60 -12.57
CA GLU A 47 9.41 10.06 -12.39
C GLU A 47 9.44 10.44 -10.90
N ASP A 48 8.70 9.69 -10.07
CA ASP A 48 8.70 9.86 -8.62
C ASP A 48 10.02 9.39 -8.00
N GLU A 49 10.60 8.29 -8.49
CA GLU A 49 11.90 7.78 -8.03
C GLU A 49 13.04 8.75 -8.34
N GLU A 50 13.04 9.36 -9.53
CA GLU A 50 14.01 10.42 -9.88
C GLU A 50 13.91 11.63 -8.94
N LYS A 51 12.69 11.99 -8.48
CA LYS A 51 12.45 13.11 -7.55
C LYS A 51 12.73 12.75 -6.09
N TRP A 52 12.45 11.50 -5.74
CA TRP A 52 12.49 10.92 -4.40
C TRP A 52 13.20 9.57 -4.44
N SER A 53 14.51 9.60 -4.70
CA SER A 53 15.33 8.39 -4.59
C SER A 53 15.24 7.84 -3.16
N ILE A 54 15.54 6.56 -3.00
CA ILE A 54 15.53 5.93 -1.67
C ILE A 54 16.44 6.68 -0.70
N GLU A 55 17.63 7.10 -1.12
CA GLU A 55 18.57 7.87 -0.30
C GLU A 55 17.95 9.21 0.14
N LYS A 56 17.27 9.92 -0.78
CA LYS A 56 16.61 11.18 -0.46
C LYS A 56 15.42 11.00 0.46
N VAL A 57 14.61 9.96 0.26
CA VAL A 57 13.50 9.60 1.15
C VAL A 57 14.00 9.28 2.57
N MET A 58 15.17 8.65 2.69
CA MET A 58 15.78 8.31 3.98
C MET A 58 16.63 9.44 4.58
N SER A 59 16.80 10.56 3.88
CA SER A 59 17.44 11.77 4.43
C SER A 59 16.56 12.48 5.46
N GLU A 60 17.10 13.49 6.16
CA GLU A 60 16.31 14.30 7.10
C GLU A 60 15.09 14.96 6.44
N GLU A 61 15.23 15.46 5.22
CA GLU A 61 14.14 16.08 4.45
C GLU A 61 13.03 15.06 4.17
N GLY A 62 13.41 13.88 3.65
CA GLY A 62 12.49 12.82 3.31
C GLY A 62 11.78 12.25 4.54
N LEU A 63 12.52 11.98 5.61
CA LEU A 63 11.96 11.47 6.86
C LEU A 63 11.03 12.49 7.52
N LYS A 64 11.30 13.79 7.44
CA LYS A 64 10.36 14.81 7.93
C LYS A 64 9.00 14.73 7.24
N LYS A 65 8.97 14.30 5.97
CA LYS A 65 7.75 14.21 5.15
C LYS A 65 7.05 12.86 5.22
N PHE A 66 7.82 11.75 5.20
CA PHE A 66 7.27 10.41 4.96
C PHE A 66 7.35 9.46 6.16
N LYS A 67 8.13 9.79 7.20
CA LYS A 67 8.34 8.89 8.35
C LYS A 67 7.03 8.44 8.99
N LYS A 68 6.09 9.35 9.19
CA LYS A 68 4.78 9.05 9.79
C LYS A 68 3.97 8.08 8.92
N THR A 69 3.98 8.29 7.61
CA THR A 69 3.36 7.37 6.65
C THR A 69 3.96 5.98 6.71
N PHE A 70 5.30 5.86 6.76
CA PHE A 70 5.96 4.57 6.86
C PHE A 70 5.67 3.86 8.19
N GLY A 71 5.63 4.60 9.30
CA GLY A 71 5.22 4.07 10.59
C GLY A 71 3.83 3.43 10.53
N TYR A 72 2.85 4.12 9.93
CA TYR A 72 1.50 3.59 9.76
C TYR A 72 1.46 2.32 8.90
N LEU A 73 2.23 2.28 7.81
CA LEU A 73 2.34 1.10 6.95
C LEU A 73 3.03 -0.07 7.65
N ALA A 74 3.94 0.22 8.58
CA ALA A 74 4.58 -0.77 9.44
C ALA A 74 3.70 -1.24 10.62
N GLY A 75 2.49 -0.68 10.77
CA GLY A 75 1.51 -1.07 11.79
C GLY A 75 1.47 -0.16 13.03
N GLU A 76 2.13 1.00 13.01
CA GLU A 76 1.95 1.99 14.07
C GLU A 76 0.51 2.51 14.07
N LYS A 77 -0.01 2.86 15.26
CA LYS A 77 -1.37 3.36 15.42
C LYS A 77 -1.54 4.67 14.64
N MET A 78 -2.52 4.69 13.74
CA MET A 78 -2.86 5.88 12.99
C MET A 78 -3.53 6.93 13.89
N GLU A 79 -2.93 8.11 13.96
CA GLU A 79 -3.54 9.29 14.56
C GLU A 79 -4.36 10.02 13.50
N TRP A 80 -5.67 9.86 13.58
CA TRP A 80 -6.63 10.61 12.79
C TRP A 80 -6.81 11.99 13.42
N ALA A 81 -6.59 13.06 12.65
CA ALA A 81 -7.00 14.38 13.10
C ALA A 81 -8.53 14.40 13.22
N SER A 82 -9.04 14.78 14.40
CA SER A 82 -10.48 14.95 14.67
C SER A 82 -11.04 16.18 13.96
#